data_AF-A0A966L0T3-F1
#
_entry.id   AF-A0A966L0T3-F1
#
_cell.length_a   1.000
_cell.length_b   1.000
_cell.length_c   1.000
_cell.angle_alpha   90.00
_cell.angle_beta   90.00
_cell.angle_gamma   90.00
#
_symmetry.space_group_name_H-M   'P 1'
#
loop_
_entity.id
_entity.type
_entity.pdbx_description
1 polymer ?
#
loop_
_entity_poly.entity_id
_entity_poly.type
_entity_poly.pdbx_seq_one_letter_code
_entity_poly.pdbx_strand_id
1 'polypeptide(L)'
;MKEAGTEEFFARLRVRLDDRALPPQEVIASAIHADQPFISRAKRGALKRVTARVQRLDAYLSRRATLSAKLEEKGDTVRGAVHHRSKTRLHSKRTRDDREVKLARKSCETYLSEGYNPRVLIDQIDLLRKAQSKSL
;
A
#
# COMPACT_ATOMS: atom_id res chain seq x y z
N MET A 1 -10.06 -27.50 -25.63
CA MET A 1 -9.93 -27.68 -24.16
C MET A 1 -8.87 -26.75 -23.53
N LYS A 2 -8.86 -25.43 -23.79
CA LYS A 2 -7.91 -24.46 -23.18
C LYS A 2 -8.56 -23.31 -22.40
N GLU A 3 -9.90 -23.24 -22.37
CA GLU A 3 -10.62 -22.05 -21.89
C GLU A 3 -10.82 -22.02 -20.36
N ALA A 4 -10.96 -23.19 -19.71
CA ALA A 4 -11.21 -23.27 -18.27
C ALA A 4 -10.13 -22.57 -17.42
N GLY A 5 -8.84 -22.81 -17.72
CA GLY A 5 -7.74 -22.20 -16.97
C GLY A 5 -7.61 -20.68 -17.19
N THR A 6 -8.03 -20.17 -18.35
CA THR A 6 -8.02 -18.72 -18.63
C THR A 6 -9.17 -18.00 -17.96
N GLU A 7 -10.36 -18.61 -17.88
CA GLU A 7 -11.50 -18.00 -17.19
C GLU A 7 -11.28 -17.95 -15.68
N GLU A 8 -10.78 -19.03 -15.07
CA GLU A 8 -10.40 -19.06 -13.66
C GLU A 8 -9.34 -18.00 -13.33
N PHE A 9 -8.36 -17.82 -14.23
CA PHE A 9 -7.36 -16.78 -14.07
C PHE A 9 -8.01 -15.37 -14.03
N PHE A 10 -8.92 -15.06 -14.96
CA PHE A 10 -9.60 -13.77 -14.95
C PHE A 10 -10.55 -13.59 -13.77
N ALA A 11 -11.21 -14.65 -13.33
CA ALA A 11 -12.05 -14.63 -12.14
C ALA A 11 -11.24 -14.26 -10.89
N ARG A 12 -10.08 -14.90 -10.67
CA ARG A 12 -9.17 -14.54 -9.57
C ARG A 12 -8.65 -13.11 -9.68
N LEU A 13 -8.32 -12.67 -10.89
CA LEU A 13 -7.83 -11.32 -11.13
C LEU A 13 -8.88 -10.27 -10.74
N ARG A 14 -10.16 -10.50 -11.07
CA ARG A 14 -11.28 -9.61 -10.68
C ARG A 14 -11.44 -9.53 -9.17
N VAL A 15 -11.46 -10.67 -8.49
CA VAL A 15 -11.57 -10.72 -7.03
C VAL A 15 -10.46 -9.91 -6.37
N ARG A 16 -9.22 -10.02 -6.86
CA ARG A 16 -8.09 -9.23 -6.36
C ARG A 16 -8.25 -7.74 -6.63
N LEU A 17 -8.80 -7.34 -7.79
CA LEU A 17 -9.04 -5.94 -8.17
C LEU A 17 -10.20 -5.27 -7.43
N ASP A 18 -11.05 -6.04 -6.76
CA ASP A 18 -12.14 -5.54 -5.91
C ASP A 18 -11.70 -5.28 -4.46
N ASP A 19 -10.45 -5.58 -4.11
CA ASP A 19 -9.89 -5.30 -2.79
C ASP A 19 -9.89 -3.78 -2.50
N ARG A 20 -10.50 -3.40 -1.36
CA ARG A 20 -10.60 -2.01 -0.88
C ARG A 20 -9.24 -1.43 -0.48
N ALA A 21 -8.26 -2.28 -0.19
CA ALA A 21 -6.90 -1.85 0.16
C ALA A 21 -6.05 -1.49 -1.08
N LEU A 22 -6.58 -1.69 -2.29
CA LEU A 22 -5.89 -1.30 -3.51
C LEU A 22 -5.92 0.22 -3.74
N PRO A 23 -4.84 0.77 -4.30
CA PRO A 23 -4.82 2.17 -4.68
C PRO A 23 -5.78 2.45 -5.86
N PRO A 24 -6.11 3.72 -6.13
CA PRO A 24 -6.97 4.10 -7.24
C PRO A 24 -6.52 3.52 -8.58
N GLN A 25 -7.47 3.29 -9.51
CA GLN A 25 -7.21 2.65 -10.81
C GLN A 25 -6.11 3.34 -11.62
N GLU A 26 -6.00 4.67 -11.52
CA GLU A 26 -4.97 5.48 -12.18
C GLU A 26 -3.57 5.14 -11.67
N VAL A 27 -3.42 4.94 -10.36
CA VAL A 27 -2.15 4.58 -9.72
C VAL A 27 -1.73 3.17 -10.15
N ILE A 28 -2.68 2.23 -10.20
CA ILE A 28 -2.42 0.87 -10.69
C ILE A 28 -1.99 0.91 -12.16
N ALA A 29 -2.71 1.67 -12.99
CA ALA A 29 -2.44 1.79 -14.42
C ALA A 29 -1.03 2.36 -14.68
N SER A 30 -0.68 3.44 -13.98
CA SER A 30 0.65 4.06 -14.04
C SER A 30 1.74 3.06 -13.65
N ALA A 31 1.57 2.34 -12.53
CA ALA A 31 2.56 1.40 -12.00
C ALA A 31 2.86 0.22 -12.93
N ILE A 32 1.90 -0.18 -13.79
CA ILE A 32 2.10 -1.26 -14.76
C ILE A 32 2.39 -0.77 -16.18
N HIS A 33 2.54 0.54 -16.37
CA HIS A 33 2.63 1.21 -17.67
C HIS A 33 1.49 0.81 -18.61
N ALA A 34 0.26 1.04 -18.15
CA ALA A 34 -0.97 0.80 -18.89
C ALA A 34 -1.95 1.97 -18.70
N ASP A 35 -3.01 1.96 -19.50
CA ASP A 35 -4.05 2.99 -19.46
C ASP A 35 -5.11 2.66 -18.39
N GLN A 36 -5.68 3.68 -17.76
CA GLN A 36 -6.78 3.53 -16.80
C GLN A 36 -8.00 2.75 -17.37
N PRO A 37 -8.41 2.93 -18.65
CA PRO A 37 -9.45 2.12 -19.26
C PRO A 37 -9.14 0.62 -19.34
N PHE A 38 -7.87 0.22 -19.32
CA PHE A 38 -7.51 -1.20 -19.25
C PHE A 38 -7.81 -1.79 -17.87
N ILE A 39 -7.53 -1.07 -16.79
CA ILE A 39 -7.85 -1.52 -15.42
C ILE A 39 -9.36 -1.61 -15.22
N SER A 40 -10.10 -0.61 -15.70
CA SER A 40 -11.57 -0.63 -15.67
C SER A 40 -12.15 -1.84 -16.41
N ARG A 41 -11.60 -2.18 -17.60
CA ARG A 41 -11.97 -3.39 -18.33
C ARG A 41 -11.59 -4.68 -17.62
N ALA A 42 -10.43 -4.72 -16.95
CA ALA A 42 -10.02 -5.86 -16.14
C ALA A 42 -11.01 -6.11 -15.00
N LYS A 43 -11.42 -5.04 -14.31
CA LYS A 43 -12.38 -5.08 -13.21
C LYS A 43 -13.77 -5.54 -13.66
N ARG A 44 -14.26 -5.00 -14.79
CA ARG A 44 -15.55 -5.41 -15.40
C ARG A 44 -15.49 -6.77 -16.10
N GLY A 45 -14.30 -7.36 -16.23
CA GLY A 45 -14.17 -8.66 -16.83
C GLY A 45 -14.20 -8.72 -18.35
N ALA A 46 -13.99 -7.60 -19.03
CA ALA A 46 -14.00 -7.52 -20.48
C ALA A 46 -12.72 -8.06 -21.16
N LEU A 47 -11.79 -8.63 -20.39
CA LEU A 47 -10.54 -9.20 -20.90
C LEU A 47 -10.77 -10.64 -21.36
N LYS A 48 -10.41 -10.93 -22.62
CA LYS A 48 -10.59 -12.26 -23.24
C LYS A 48 -9.31 -13.06 -23.40
N ARG A 49 -8.14 -12.43 -23.27
CA ARG A 49 -6.84 -13.05 -23.57
C ARG A 49 -5.78 -12.63 -22.55
N VAL A 50 -4.97 -13.59 -22.11
CA VAL A 50 -3.82 -13.32 -21.24
C VAL A 50 -2.73 -12.70 -22.10
N THR A 51 -2.51 -11.40 -21.93
CA THR A 51 -1.46 -10.65 -22.62
C THR A 51 -0.36 -10.27 -21.63
N ALA A 52 0.79 -9.81 -22.12
CA ALA A 52 1.87 -9.30 -21.27
C ALA A 52 1.41 -8.17 -20.33
N ARG A 53 0.42 -7.36 -20.73
CA ARG A 53 -0.20 -6.33 -19.87
C ARG A 53 -0.95 -6.95 -18.69
N VAL A 54 -1.67 -8.04 -18.93
CA VAL A 54 -2.42 -8.78 -17.91
C VAL A 54 -1.48 -9.48 -16.94
N GLN A 55 -0.38 -10.06 -17.43
CA GLN A 55 0.64 -10.66 -16.58
C GLN A 55 1.32 -9.62 -15.68
N ARG A 56 1.61 -8.41 -16.20
CA ARG A 56 2.11 -7.30 -15.38
C ARG A 56 1.13 -6.90 -14.28
N LEU A 57 -0.16 -6.86 -14.59
CA LEU A 57 -1.21 -6.58 -13.61
C LEU A 57 -1.27 -7.63 -12.51
N ASP A 58 -1.24 -8.92 -12.85
CA ASP A 58 -1.23 -9.99 -11.86
C ASP A 58 0.05 -9.98 -10.99
N ALA A 59 1.21 -9.69 -11.58
CA ALA A 59 2.47 -9.54 -10.86
C ALA A 59 2.43 -8.35 -9.88
N TYR A 60 1.85 -7.23 -10.29
CA TYR A 60 1.64 -6.07 -9.44
C TYR A 60 0.74 -6.42 -8.23
N LEU A 61 -0.41 -7.05 -8.49
CA LEU A 61 -1.35 -7.45 -7.44
C LEU A 61 -0.74 -8.48 -6.48
N SER A 62 0.04 -9.43 -6.99
CA SER A 62 0.72 -10.44 -6.16
C SER A 62 1.78 -9.82 -5.24
N ARG A 63 2.58 -8.87 -5.76
CA ARG A 63 3.52 -8.10 -4.93
C ARG A 63 2.78 -7.28 -3.87
N ARG A 64 1.62 -6.72 -4.21
CA ARG A 64 0.84 -5.93 -3.26
C ARG A 64 0.23 -6.80 -2.15
N ALA A 65 -0.34 -7.96 -2.49
CA ALA A 65 -0.87 -8.91 -1.52
C ALA A 65 0.20 -9.36 -0.50
N THR A 66 1.42 -9.63 -0.96
CA THR A 66 2.54 -9.99 -0.07
C THR A 66 3.01 -8.83 0.81
N LEU A 67 2.93 -7.58 0.33
CA LEU A 67 3.20 -6.41 1.16
C LEU A 67 2.13 -6.19 2.23
N SER A 68 0.84 -6.34 1.89
CA SER A 68 -0.26 -6.27 2.85
C SER A 68 -0.15 -7.37 3.91
N ALA A 69 0.12 -8.62 3.52
CA ALA A 69 0.30 -9.74 4.46
C ALA A 69 1.49 -9.51 5.42
N LYS A 70 2.61 -8.97 4.93
CA LYS A 70 3.77 -8.61 5.77
C LYS A 70 3.51 -7.44 6.72
N LEU A 71 2.52 -6.59 6.42
CA LEU A 71 2.09 -5.52 7.31
C LEU A 71 1.14 -6.05 8.40
N GLU A 72 0.28 -7.01 8.08
CA GLU A 72 -0.59 -7.68 9.06
C GLU A 72 0.21 -8.54 10.04
N GLU A 73 1.22 -9.29 9.58
CA GLU A 73 2.08 -10.12 10.43
C GLU A 73 2.86 -9.29 11.49
N LYS A 74 3.11 -8.01 11.21
CA LYS A 74 3.71 -7.05 12.14
C LYS A 74 2.71 -6.37 13.07
N GLY A 75 1.41 -6.51 12.80
CA GLY A 75 0.32 -6.02 13.64
C GLY A 75 -0.05 -6.96 14.79
N ASP A 76 0.15 -8.28 14.61
CA ASP A 76 -0.36 -9.30 15.54
C ASP A 76 0.57 -9.68 16.70
N THR A 77 1.81 -9.16 16.75
CA THR A 77 2.72 -9.39 17.89
C THR A 77 2.52 -8.42 19.07
N VAL A 78 1.30 -7.88 19.25
CA VAL A 78 0.91 -7.04 20.41
C VAL A 78 -0.23 -7.68 21.21
N ARG A 79 -0.22 -9.01 21.38
CA ARG A 79 -1.07 -9.70 22.36
C ARG A 79 -0.30 -10.82 23.05
N GLY A 80 0.24 -10.49 24.23
CA GLY A 80 0.70 -11.51 25.18
C GLY A 80 2.16 -11.34 25.61
N ALA A 81 2.34 -10.65 26.74
CA ALA A 81 3.28 -10.99 27.81
C ALA A 81 3.50 -9.74 28.69
N VAL A 82 2.58 -9.55 29.64
CA VAL A 82 2.86 -8.72 30.82
C VAL A 82 3.80 -9.55 31.70
N HIS A 83 5.12 -9.37 31.57
CA HIS A 83 6.03 -9.70 32.67
C HIS A 83 7.21 -8.74 32.70
N HIS A 84 7.37 -8.14 33.89
CA HIS A 84 8.50 -7.40 34.43
C HIS A 84 9.75 -7.24 33.55
N ARG A 85 10.12 -6.00 33.22
CA ARG A 85 11.50 -5.47 33.33
C ARG A 85 11.55 -3.97 33.04
N SER A 86 11.56 -3.21 34.13
CA SER A 86 11.40 -1.74 34.21
C SER A 86 12.61 -0.91 33.74
N LYS A 87 13.57 -1.46 32.97
CA LYS A 87 14.82 -0.73 32.62
C LYS A 87 15.20 -0.72 31.13
N THR A 88 14.54 -1.49 30.26
CA THR A 88 14.84 -1.54 28.81
C THR A 88 14.01 -0.56 27.96
N ARG A 89 13.02 0.11 28.56
CA ARG A 89 11.97 0.86 27.85
C ARG A 89 12.43 2.17 27.22
N LEU A 90 13.50 2.79 27.73
CA LEU A 90 13.98 4.07 27.19
C LEU A 90 14.75 3.92 25.88
N HIS A 91 15.47 2.82 25.68
CA HIS A 91 16.31 2.62 24.48
C HIS A 91 15.53 2.08 23.28
N SER A 92 14.46 1.29 23.50
CA SER A 92 13.63 0.81 22.39
C SER A 92 12.70 1.89 21.82
N LYS A 93 12.30 2.88 22.62
CA LYS A 93 11.46 4.00 22.14
C LYS A 93 12.23 4.92 21.19
N ARG A 94 13.48 5.29 21.55
CA ARG A 94 14.38 6.09 20.70
C ARG A 94 14.70 5.42 19.36
N THR A 95 15.01 4.13 19.39
CA THR A 95 15.36 3.38 18.17
C THR A 95 14.15 3.08 17.27
N ARG A 96 12.94 2.99 17.83
CA ARG A 96 11.69 2.93 17.07
C ARG A 96 11.36 4.26 16.41
N ASP A 97 11.49 5.37 17.13
CA ASP A 97 11.34 6.73 16.60
C ASP A 97 12.29 6.97 15.42
N ASP A 98 13.57 6.62 15.54
CA ASP A 98 14.54 6.87 14.47
C ASP A 98 14.23 6.11 13.18
N ARG A 99 13.71 4.88 13.29
CA ARG A 99 13.30 4.10 12.11
C ARG A 99 12.05 4.68 11.46
N GLU A 100 11.06 5.05 12.26
CA GLU A 100 9.82 5.65 11.77
C GLU A 100 10.10 7.02 11.14
N VAL A 101 10.96 7.85 11.74
CA VAL A 101 11.41 9.13 11.18
C VAL A 101 12.16 8.94 9.86
N LYS A 102 13.07 7.95 9.76
CA LYS A 102 13.76 7.64 8.50
C LYS A 102 12.81 7.20 7.40
N LEU A 103 11.83 6.36 7.71
CA LEU A 103 10.82 5.92 6.75
C LEU A 103 9.93 7.09 6.31
N ALA A 104 9.47 7.93 7.25
CA ALA A 104 8.69 9.11 6.94
C ALA A 104 9.47 10.08 6.03
N ARG A 105 10.76 10.31 6.33
CA ARG A 105 11.63 11.16 5.50
C ARG A 105 11.75 10.63 4.08
N LYS A 106 11.99 9.34 3.92
CA LYS A 106 12.07 8.70 2.60
C LYS A 106 10.76 8.81 1.83
N SER A 107 9.62 8.66 2.49
CA SER A 107 8.30 8.85 1.86
C SER A 107 8.09 10.30 1.40
N CYS A 108 8.49 11.29 2.19
CA CYS A 108 8.43 12.70 1.80
C CYS A 108 9.38 13.01 0.63
N GLU A 109 10.59 12.45 0.61
CA GLU A 109 11.52 12.59 -0.51
C GLU A 109 10.93 12.01 -1.79
N THR A 110 10.34 10.80 -1.74
CA THR A 110 9.65 10.21 -2.88
C THR A 110 8.52 11.12 -3.37
N TYR A 111 7.68 11.61 -2.46
CA TYR A 111 6.57 12.52 -2.79
C TYR A 111 7.06 13.80 -3.51
N LEU A 112 8.15 14.40 -3.03
CA LEU A 112 8.69 15.59 -3.69
C LEU A 112 9.35 15.26 -5.04
N SER A 113 10.01 14.10 -5.14
CA SER A 113 10.66 13.67 -6.39
C SER A 113 9.66 13.31 -7.50
N GLU A 114 8.43 12.91 -7.13
CA GLU A 114 7.32 12.68 -8.06
C GLU A 114 6.65 13.99 -8.52
N GLY A 115 7.12 15.15 -8.06
CA GLY A 115 6.65 16.47 -8.49
C GLY A 115 5.39 16.96 -7.78
N TYR A 116 4.97 16.30 -6.69
CA TYR A 116 3.81 16.76 -5.93
C TYR A 116 4.10 18.04 -5.14
N ASN A 117 3.03 18.76 -4.81
CA ASN A 117 3.12 20.08 -4.20
C ASN A 117 3.56 20.00 -2.72
N PRO A 118 4.72 20.60 -2.35
CA PRO A 118 5.22 20.59 -0.98
C PRO A 118 4.29 21.29 0.02
N ARG A 119 3.42 22.21 -0.42
CA ARG A 119 2.49 22.93 0.47
C ARG A 119 1.54 22.00 1.20
N VAL A 120 1.14 20.88 0.58
CA VAL A 120 0.24 19.90 1.20
C VAL A 120 0.86 19.29 2.46
N LEU A 121 2.16 18.98 2.44
CA LEU A 121 2.85 18.45 3.62
C LEU A 121 2.93 19.49 4.75
N ILE A 122 3.14 20.76 4.39
CA ILE A 122 3.18 21.88 5.35
C ILE A 122 1.80 22.05 5.99
N ASP A 123 0.72 22.08 5.19
CA ASP A 123 -0.65 22.22 5.68
C ASP A 123 -1.05 21.08 6.63
N GLN A 124 -0.62 19.85 6.32
CA GLN A 124 -0.83 18.69 7.19
C GLN A 124 -0.11 18.82 8.52
N ILE A 125 1.16 19.27 8.52
CA ILE A 125 1.93 19.50 9.74
C ILE A 125 1.26 20.59 10.60
N ASP A 126 0.81 21.68 9.98
CA ASP A 126 0.14 22.76 10.68
C ASP A 126 -1.21 22.33 11.26
N LEU A 127 -1.97 21.50 10.54
CA LEU A 127 -3.21 20.92 11.04
C LEU A 127 -2.97 20.02 12.25
N LEU A 128 -1.95 19.17 12.21
CA LEU A 128 -1.57 18.32 13.34
C LEU A 128 -1.12 19.13 14.55
N ARG A 129 -0.33 20.20 14.33
CA ARG A 129 0.08 21.13 15.40
C ARG A 129 -1.13 21.81 16.04
N LYS A 130 -2.07 22.29 15.24
CA LYS A 130 -3.33 22.91 15.73
C LYS A 130 -4.19 21.93 16.52
N ALA A 131 -4.26 20.66 16.08
CA ALA A 131 -4.99 19.62 16.78
C ALA A 131 -4.34 19.30 18.14
N GLN A 132 -3.00 19.24 18.19
CA GLN A 132 -2.25 19.02 19.44
C GLN A 132 -2.37 20.19 20.40
N SER A 133 -2.32 21.43 19.91
CA SER A 133 -2.45 22.62 20.76
C SER A 133 -3.85 22.83 21.34
N LYS A 134 -4.89 22.25 20.72
CA LYS A 134 -6.28 22.27 21.24
C LYS A 134 -6.59 21.13 22.21
N SER A 135 -5.70 20.15 22.33
CA SER A 135 -5.86 18.96 23.15
C SER A 135 -5.20 19.08 24.54
N LEU A 136 -4.71 20.27 24.89
CA LEU A 136 -4.14 20.66 26.18
C LEU A 136 -4.97 21.78 26.78
#